data_AF-A0A7K3EJE2-F1
#
_entry.id   AF-A0A7K3EJE2-F1
#
_cell.length_a   1.000
_cell.length_b   1.000
_cell.length_c   1.000
_cell.angle_alpha   90.00
_cell.angle_beta   90.00
_cell.angle_gamma   90.00
#
_symmetry.space_group_name_H-M   'P 1'
#
loop_
_entity.id
_entity.type
_entity.pdbx_description
1 polymer ?
#
loop_
_entity_poly.entity_id
_entity_poly.type
_entity_poly.pdbx_seq_one_letter_code
_entity_poly.pdbx_strand_id
1 'polypeptide(L)'
;MPVSRFRATSRPARRHVQRAESVLVEQYGGLVRLAYLVLPASAGRHRRVLRAHALAQRALPKAGGARPAPGVPAPRGGAEPVA
;
A
#
# COMPACT_ATOMS: atom_id res chain seq x y z
N MET A 1 32.34 -17.16 14.27
CA MET A 1 32.40 -15.69 14.13
C MET A 1 32.62 -15.33 12.67
N PRO A 2 32.15 -14.19 12.14
CA PRO A 2 30.87 -13.46 12.29
C PRO A 2 30.07 -13.56 10.95
N VAL A 3 28.82 -13.13 10.77
CA VAL A 3 28.44 -11.74 10.45
C VAL A 3 26.92 -11.55 10.41
N SER A 4 26.27 -11.50 11.57
CA SER A 4 24.95 -10.86 11.69
C SER A 4 25.11 -9.34 11.87
N ARG A 5 25.81 -8.66 10.95
CA ARG A 5 25.98 -7.20 10.96
C ARG A 5 24.91 -6.42 10.18
N PHE A 6 24.01 -7.10 9.47
CA PHE A 6 22.97 -6.41 8.67
C PHE A 6 21.79 -5.85 9.47
N ARG A 7 21.62 -6.21 10.75
CA ARG A 7 20.45 -5.77 11.52
C ARG A 7 20.62 -4.37 12.12
N ALA A 8 21.85 -3.95 12.43
CA ALA A 8 22.13 -2.66 13.07
C ALA A 8 21.91 -1.45 12.13
N THR A 9 22.23 -1.59 10.84
CA THR A 9 22.02 -0.55 9.82
C THR A 9 20.56 -0.44 9.35
N SER A 10 19.75 -1.48 9.60
CA SER A 10 18.31 -1.47 9.24
C SER A 10 17.46 -0.56 10.12
N ARG A 11 17.86 -0.32 11.38
CA ARG A 11 17.10 0.52 12.33
C ARG A 11 17.09 2.01 11.94
N PRO A 12 18.23 2.66 11.58
CA PRO A 12 18.20 4.01 11.06
C PRO A 12 17.45 4.07 9.72
N ALA A 13 17.67 3.12 8.79
CA ALA A 13 16.94 3.06 7.52
C ALA A 13 15.41 2.97 7.71
N ARG A 14 14.93 2.12 8.63
CA ARG A 14 13.50 2.03 8.99
C ARG A 14 12.93 3.31 9.58
N ARG A 15 13.73 4.10 10.30
CA ARG A 15 13.31 5.41 10.82
C ARG A 15 13.20 6.45 9.71
N HIS A 16 14.13 6.45 8.75
CA HIS A 16 14.06 7.32 7.57
C HIS A 16 12.84 6.99 6.68
N VAL A 17 12.54 5.71 6.50
CA VAL A 17 11.32 5.27 5.78
C VAL A 17 10.05 5.72 6.51
N GLN A 18 9.93 5.51 7.82
CA GLN A 18 8.77 5.98 8.60
C GLN A 18 8.60 7.50 8.56
N ARG A 19 9.70 8.26 8.55
CA ARG A 19 9.66 9.73 8.41
C ARG A 19 9.25 10.16 7.00
N ALA A 20 9.69 9.44 5.97
CA ALA A 20 9.23 9.69 4.61
C ALA A 20 7.73 9.35 4.48
N GLU A 21 7.27 8.27 5.09
CA GLU A 21 5.86 7.87 5.14
C GLU A 21 4.99 8.91 5.86
N SER A 22 5.45 9.50 6.97
CA SER A 22 4.68 10.53 7.68
C SER A 22 4.50 11.79 6.84
N VAL A 23 5.55 12.24 6.15
CA VAL A 23 5.49 13.40 5.24
C VAL A 23 4.51 13.14 4.09
N LEU A 24 4.46 11.89 3.57
CA LEU A 24 3.50 11.52 2.52
C LEU A 24 2.05 11.52 3.02
N VAL A 25 1.81 11.13 4.27
CA VAL A 25 0.48 11.16 4.90
C VAL A 25 0.04 12.59 5.19
N GLU A 26 0.95 13.44 5.68
CA GLU A 26 0.72 14.89 5.86
C GLU A 26 0.36 15.55 4.52
N GLN A 27 0.98 15.12 3.42
CA GLN A 27 0.72 15.63 2.06
C GLN A 27 -0.42 14.91 1.32
N TYR A 28 -1.22 14.09 2.00
CA TYR A 28 -2.28 13.30 1.36
C TYR A 28 -3.24 14.14 0.51
N GLY A 29 -3.63 15.33 1.00
CA GLY A 29 -4.49 16.24 0.25
C GLY A 29 -3.89 16.69 -1.09
N GLY A 30 -2.58 16.93 -1.13
CA GLY A 30 -1.85 17.26 -2.35
C GLY A 30 -1.82 16.10 -3.35
N LEU A 31 -1.57 14.88 -2.88
CA LEU A 31 -1.56 13.66 -3.71
C LEU A 31 -2.93 13.38 -4.33
N VAL A 32 -4.01 13.50 -3.55
CA VAL A 32 -5.37 13.35 -4.05
C VAL A 32 -5.70 14.40 -5.11
N ARG A 33 -5.26 15.65 -4.91
CA ARG A 33 -5.48 16.73 -5.87
C ARG A 33 -4.76 16.46 -7.20
N LEU A 34 -3.50 16.02 -7.16
CA LEU A 34 -2.76 15.62 -8.36
C LEU A 34 -3.45 14.46 -9.09
N ALA A 35 -3.84 13.42 -8.35
CA ALA A 35 -4.54 12.27 -8.92
C ALA A 35 -5.89 12.66 -9.55
N TYR A 36 -6.62 13.60 -8.96
CA TYR A 36 -7.88 14.10 -9.51
C TYR A 36 -7.69 14.85 -10.83
N LEU A 37 -6.63 15.66 -10.95
CA LEU A 37 -6.34 16.46 -12.15
C LEU A 37 -5.95 15.60 -13.37
N VAL A 38 -5.35 14.43 -13.15
CA VAL A 38 -4.95 13.51 -14.23
C VAL A 38 -6.13 12.67 -14.74
N LEU A 39 -7.24 12.61 -14.02
CA LEU A 39 -8.40 11.81 -14.43
C LEU A 39 -9.21 12.50 -15.54
N PRO A 40 -9.67 11.75 -16.56
CA PRO A 40 -10.43 12.31 -17.67
C PRO A 40 -11.72 12.96 -17.19
N ALA A 41 -12.02 14.15 -17.72
CA ALA A 41 -13.19 14.95 -17.37
C ALA A 41 -14.53 14.26 -17.70
N SER A 42 -14.51 13.24 -18.57
CA SER A 42 -15.67 12.39 -18.90
C SER A 42 -16.12 11.47 -17.76
N ALA A 43 -15.24 11.14 -16.81
CA ALA A 43 -15.65 10.46 -15.59
C ALA A 43 -16.38 11.48 -14.70
N GLY A 44 -17.64 11.24 -14.33
CA GLY A 44 -18.40 12.16 -13.45
C GLY A 44 -17.66 12.51 -12.15
N ARG A 45 -17.95 13.68 -11.57
CA ARG A 45 -17.23 14.26 -10.40
C ARG A 45 -17.00 13.24 -9.28
N HIS A 46 -18.05 12.53 -8.88
CA HIS A 46 -17.99 11.53 -7.80
C HIS A 46 -17.03 10.38 -8.11
N ARG A 47 -17.08 9.84 -9.34
CA ARG A 47 -16.17 8.76 -9.78
C ARG A 47 -14.71 9.23 -9.81
N ARG A 48 -14.45 10.50 -10.12
CA ARG A 48 -13.09 11.05 -10.11
C ARG A 48 -12.53 11.16 -8.69
N VAL A 49 -13.33 11.59 -7.73
CA VAL A 49 -12.91 11.67 -6.32
C VAL A 49 -12.52 10.28 -5.79
N LEU A 50 -13.38 9.28 -5.98
CA LEU A 50 -13.08 7.91 -5.52
C LEU A 50 -11.83 7.33 -6.19
N ARG A 51 -11.65 7.54 -7.50
CA ARG A 51 -10.45 7.07 -8.22
C ARG A 51 -9.18 7.82 -7.78
N ALA A 52 -9.27 9.12 -7.53
CA ALA A 52 -8.15 9.92 -7.04
C ALA A 52 -7.69 9.43 -5.66
N HIS A 53 -8.63 9.16 -4.75
CA HIS A 53 -8.32 8.53 -3.47
C HIS A 53 -7.69 7.14 -3.65
N ALA A 54 -8.26 6.29 -4.51
CA ALA A 54 -7.70 4.96 -4.76
C ALA A 54 -6.27 5.00 -5.31
N LEU A 55 -5.94 5.99 -6.16
CA LEU A 55 -4.59 6.22 -6.67
C LEU A 55 -3.64 6.70 -5.56
N ALA A 56 -4.05 7.68 -4.76
CA ALA A 56 -3.24 8.16 -3.64
C ALA A 56 -2.96 7.04 -2.62
N GLN A 57 -3.96 6.20 -2.31
CA GLN A 57 -3.81 5.05 -1.43
C GLN A 57 -2.95 3.92 -2.00
N ARG A 58 -2.86 3.79 -3.34
CA ARG A 58 -1.92 2.86 -3.99
C ARG A 58 -0.49 3.39 -4.00
N ALA A 59 -0.32 4.71 -4.07
CA ALA A 59 0.98 5.36 -4.03
C ALA A 59 1.59 5.36 -2.62
N LEU A 60 0.74 5.38 -1.59
CA LEU A 60 1.17 5.18 -0.21
C LEU A 60 1.46 3.69 0.04
N PRO A 61 2.58 3.34 0.68
CA PRO A 61 2.76 2.01 1.26
C PRO A 61 1.57 1.74 2.19
N LYS A 62 0.98 0.54 2.12
CA LYS A 62 -0.01 0.14 3.13
C LYS A 62 0.69 0.19 4.49
N ALA A 63 0.29 1.14 5.34
CA ALA A 63 0.75 1.24 6.72
C ALA A 63 0.46 -0.11 7.40
N GLY A 64 1.46 -0.98 7.52
CA GLY A 64 1.29 -2.30 8.15
C GLY A 64 1.91 -3.52 7.48
N GLY A 65 2.68 -3.41 6.39
CA GLY A 65 3.57 -4.51 5.98
C GLY A 65 3.61 -4.82 4.49
N ALA A 66 4.73 -5.40 4.08
CA ALA A 66 4.95 -5.92 2.72
C ALA A 66 3.72 -6.72 2.29
N ARG A 67 3.09 -6.29 1.20
CA ARG A 67 2.00 -7.04 0.59
C ARG A 67 2.53 -8.46 0.33
N PRO A 68 1.91 -9.52 0.88
CA PRO A 68 2.18 -10.84 0.35
C PRO A 68 1.85 -10.77 -1.14
N ALA A 69 2.75 -11.28 -1.98
CA ALA A 69 2.46 -11.49 -3.39
C ALA A 69 1.07 -12.13 -3.51
N PRO A 70 0.26 -11.80 -4.52
CA PRO A 70 -1.08 -12.36 -4.67
C PRO A 70 -0.99 -13.88 -4.80
N GLY A 71 -1.02 -14.57 -3.67
CA GLY A 71 -1.04 -16.01 -3.55
C GLY A 71 -2.47 -16.46 -3.79
N VAL A 72 -2.63 -17.40 -4.72
CA VAL A 72 -3.91 -18.03 -5.04
C VAL A 72 -4.52 -18.62 -3.76
N PRO A 73 -5.81 -18.39 -3.46
CA PRO A 73 -6.46 -19.00 -2.30
C PRO A 73 -6.34 -20.52 -2.36
N ALA A 74 -6.01 -21.17 -1.24
CA ALA A 74 -5.94 -22.62 -1.18
C ALA A 74 -7.32 -23.24 -1.47
N PRO A 75 -7.40 -24.32 -2.27
CA PRO A 75 -8.66 -25.00 -2.55
C PRO A 75 -9.26 -25.54 -1.24
N ARG A 76 -10.57 -25.33 -1.06
CA ARG A 76 -11.32 -25.85 0.10
C ARG A 76 -11.37 -27.36 -0.02
N GLY A 77 -10.66 -28.06 0.87
CA GLY A 77 -10.62 -29.52 0.93
C GLY A 77 -12.04 -30.10 0.92
N GLY A 78 -12.23 -31.14 0.11
CA GLY A 78 -13.51 -31.78 -0.15
C GLY A 78 -14.24 -32.17 1.12
N ALA A 79 -15.53 -31.90 1.14
CA ALA A 79 -16.43 -32.50 2.12
C ALA A 79 -16.39 -34.02 1.93
N GLU A 80 -15.80 -34.72 2.90
CA GLU A 80 -16.02 -36.15 3.09
C GLU A 80 -17.49 -36.35 3.47
N PRO A 81 -18.29 -37.09 2.67
CA PRO A 81 -19.60 -37.52 3.09
C PRO A 81 -19.44 -38.64 4.12
N VAL A 82 -19.84 -38.38 5.36
CA VAL A 82 -20.06 -39.41 6.40
C VAL A 82 -21.11 -40.39 5.87
N ALA A 83 -20.70 -41.66 5.75
CA ALA A 83 -21.58 -42.82 5.61
C ALA A 83 -21.92 -43.39 7.00
#